data_AF-A0A239P7X0-F1
#
_entry.id   AF-A0A239P7X0-F1
#
_cell.length_a   1.000
_cell.length_b   1.000
_cell.length_c   1.000
_cell.angle_alpha   90.00
_cell.angle_beta   90.00
_cell.angle_gamma   90.00
#
_symmetry.space_group_name_H-M   'P 1'
#
loop_
_entity.id
_entity.type
_entity.pdbx_description
1 polymer ?
#
loop_
_entity_poly.entity_id
_entity_poly.type
_entity_poly.pdbx_seq_one_letter_code
_entity_poly.pdbx_strand_id
1 'polypeptide(L)'
;MGRNAETDRHAVNRLNATKSTGPRTAAGKGKSAKNALRHGLNVPFPECSTVVRTLADQLINDLVGVDVEEAAIEAARAIATYDRVSDAYAFAYGRLAVPIRILPPPPVVAEGLTALEAVMTLLADQLKEPEAAPPLTLPEFAKQLSTLARYERRAYSRRMRALRQFDAAVAKAKRRRPPGV
;
A
#
# COMPACT_ATOMS: atom_id res chain seq x y z
N MET A 1 30.52 13.11 16.82
CA MET A 1 30.15 14.40 16.20
C MET A 1 29.21 14.14 15.01
N GLY A 2 27.88 14.27 15.16
CA GLY A 2 26.95 13.88 14.07
C GLY A 2 25.52 14.42 14.13
N ARG A 3 25.15 15.30 15.07
CA ARG A 3 23.76 15.77 15.25
C ARG A 3 23.43 17.15 14.65
N ASN A 4 24.40 17.81 14.01
CA ASN A 4 24.23 19.20 13.57
C ASN A 4 23.77 19.35 12.11
N ALA A 5 23.90 18.30 11.28
CA ALA A 5 23.53 18.36 9.86
C ALA A 5 22.05 18.06 9.58
N GLU A 6 21.34 17.42 10.53
CA GLU A 6 19.94 17.01 10.37
C GLU A 6 18.97 18.14 10.78
N THR A 7 19.30 18.87 11.85
CA THR A 7 18.59 20.08 12.29
C THR A 7 18.64 21.21 11.27
N ASP A 8 19.78 21.36 10.58
CA ASP A 8 20.00 22.38 9.54
C ASP A 8 19.13 22.13 8.29
N ARG A 9 19.03 20.87 7.86
CA ARG A 9 18.13 20.48 6.74
C ARG A 9 16.66 20.73 7.04
N HIS A 10 16.22 20.52 8.28
CA HIS A 10 14.83 20.81 8.68
C HIS A 10 14.54 22.32 8.71
N ALA A 11 15.49 23.14 9.17
CA ALA A 11 15.36 24.59 9.15
C ALA A 11 15.31 25.12 7.69
N VAL A 12 16.18 24.61 6.83
CA VAL A 12 16.20 24.94 5.39
C VAL A 12 14.92 24.49 4.68
N ASN A 13 14.41 23.29 4.97
CA ASN A 13 13.13 22.82 4.41
C ASN A 13 11.94 23.68 4.86
N ARG A 14 11.91 24.15 6.11
CA ARG A 14 10.87 25.07 6.60
C ARG A 14 10.92 26.42 5.87
N LEU A 15 12.12 26.98 5.69
CA LEU A 15 12.33 28.24 4.95
C LEU A 15 12.00 28.11 3.45
N ASN A 16 12.23 26.95 2.85
CA ASN A 16 11.86 26.68 1.46
C ASN A 16 10.35 26.42 1.31
N ALA A 17 9.71 25.81 2.32
CA ALA A 17 8.26 25.59 2.33
C ALA A 17 7.48 26.91 2.37
N THR A 18 7.93 27.92 3.12
CA THR A 18 7.29 29.25 3.17
C THR A 18 7.44 30.04 1.86
N LYS A 19 8.47 29.74 1.06
CA LYS A 19 8.69 30.35 -0.28
C LYS A 19 8.04 29.58 -1.43
N SER A 20 7.64 28.33 -1.20
CA SER A 20 7.06 27.47 -2.23
C SER A 20 5.58 27.80 -2.43
N THR A 21 5.26 28.73 -3.32
CA THR A 21 3.90 28.79 -3.86
C THR A 21 3.69 27.56 -4.72
N GLY A 22 2.82 26.64 -4.31
CA GLY A 22 2.59 25.36 -4.98
C GLY A 22 2.35 25.49 -6.50
N PRO A 23 2.39 24.39 -7.24
CA PRO A 23 2.36 24.44 -8.69
C PRO A 23 1.09 25.12 -9.24
N ARG A 24 1.30 26.19 -10.01
CA ARG A 24 0.21 26.99 -10.59
C ARG A 24 -0.28 26.48 -11.94
N THR A 25 0.53 25.65 -12.63
CA THR A 25 0.21 25.09 -13.95
C THR A 25 -0.29 23.65 -13.84
N ALA A 26 -1.10 23.20 -14.82
CA ALA A 26 -1.58 21.81 -14.86
C ALA A 26 -0.43 20.78 -14.86
N ALA A 27 0.64 21.06 -15.63
CA ALA A 27 1.86 20.24 -15.64
C ALA A 27 2.57 20.24 -14.27
N GLY A 28 2.62 21.39 -13.59
CA GLY A 28 3.15 21.50 -12.23
C GLY A 28 2.32 20.71 -11.21
N LYS A 29 0.98 20.80 -11.29
CA LYS A 29 0.05 20.08 -10.40
C LYS A 29 0.21 18.57 -10.58
N GLY A 30 0.32 18.11 -11.83
CA GLY A 30 0.62 16.71 -12.14
C GLY A 30 1.96 16.23 -11.58
N LYS A 31 3.02 17.04 -11.65
CA LYS A 31 4.33 16.72 -11.01
C LYS A 31 4.24 16.66 -9.49
N SER A 32 3.54 17.59 -8.86
CA SER A 32 3.34 17.60 -7.40
C SER A 32 2.49 16.42 -6.92
N ALA A 33 1.42 16.05 -7.65
CA ALA A 33 0.63 14.86 -7.36
C ALA A 33 1.46 13.57 -7.47
N LYS A 34 2.32 13.45 -8.51
CA LYS A 34 3.26 12.32 -8.64
C LYS A 34 4.27 12.28 -7.49
N ASN A 35 4.74 13.45 -7.02
CA ASN A 35 5.63 13.52 -5.86
C ASN A 35 4.89 13.13 -4.58
N ALA A 36 3.66 13.60 -4.36
CA ALA A 36 2.83 13.23 -3.21
C ALA A 36 2.58 11.71 -3.18
N LEU A 37 2.26 11.09 -4.33
CA LEU A 37 2.10 9.63 -4.43
C LEU A 37 3.40 8.88 -4.08
N ARG A 38 4.54 9.30 -4.66
CA ARG A 38 5.85 8.68 -4.36
C ARG A 38 6.27 8.86 -2.92
N HIS A 39 5.99 10.03 -2.33
CA HIS A 39 6.22 10.29 -0.92
C HIS A 39 5.34 9.38 -0.06
N GLY A 40 4.04 9.26 -0.37
CA GLY A 40 3.11 8.36 0.32
C GLY A 40 3.56 6.88 0.29
N LEU A 41 4.18 6.42 -0.79
CA LEU A 41 4.71 5.05 -0.89
C LEU A 41 6.04 4.83 -0.14
N ASN A 42 6.81 5.88 0.13
CA ASN A 42 8.09 5.79 0.82
C ASN A 42 8.00 6.13 2.32
N VAL A 43 6.90 6.72 2.78
CA VAL A 43 6.70 7.06 4.19
C VAL A 43 6.46 5.77 4.98
N PRO A 44 7.31 5.40 5.95
CA PRO A 44 7.06 4.24 6.80
C PRO A 44 5.77 4.43 7.59
N PHE A 45 5.09 3.33 7.92
CA PHE A 45 3.97 3.41 8.85
C PHE A 45 4.49 3.87 10.23
N PRO A 46 3.81 4.84 10.87
CA PRO A 46 4.18 5.27 12.21
C PRO A 46 3.97 4.12 13.21
N GLU A 47 4.73 4.16 14.29
CA GLU A 47 4.73 3.08 15.30
C GLU A 47 3.37 2.88 15.96
N CYS A 48 2.59 3.96 16.08
CA CYS A 48 1.24 3.97 16.64
C CYS A 48 0.14 3.63 15.61
N SER A 49 0.49 3.17 14.41
CA SER A 49 -0.51 2.82 13.40
C SER A 49 -1.42 1.69 13.89
N THR A 50 -2.73 1.94 13.92
CA THR A 50 -3.74 0.94 14.29
C THR A 50 -3.67 -0.29 13.38
N VAL A 51 -3.54 -0.08 12.06
CA VAL A 51 -3.35 -1.16 11.07
C VAL A 51 -2.16 -2.05 11.43
N VAL A 52 -1.01 -1.45 11.78
CA VAL A 52 0.19 -2.21 12.17
C VAL A 52 -0.06 -3.00 13.46
N ARG A 53 -0.68 -2.38 14.46
CA ARG A 53 -0.99 -3.06 15.74
C ARG A 53 -1.93 -4.23 15.52
N THR A 54 -3.04 -4.03 14.82
CA THR A 54 -4.00 -5.11 14.51
C THR A 54 -3.35 -6.26 13.75
N LEU A 55 -2.49 -5.97 12.78
CA LEU A 55 -1.75 -7.01 12.05
C LEU A 55 -0.73 -7.73 12.96
N ALA A 56 -0.05 -7.00 13.84
CA ALA A 56 0.89 -7.60 14.80
C ALA A 56 0.16 -8.52 15.78
N ASP A 57 -0.98 -8.09 16.31
CA ASP A 57 -1.83 -8.90 17.18
C ASP A 57 -2.30 -10.17 16.45
N GLN A 58 -2.70 -10.06 15.18
CA GLN A 58 -3.06 -11.22 14.36
C GLN A 58 -1.91 -12.20 14.15
N LEU A 59 -0.68 -11.71 13.98
CA LEU A 59 0.51 -12.56 13.86
C LEU A 59 0.82 -13.32 15.18
N ILE A 60 0.43 -12.76 16.32
CA ILE A 60 0.73 -13.30 17.65
C ILE A 60 -0.41 -14.13 18.23
N ASN A 61 -1.65 -13.99 17.74
CA ASN A 61 -2.85 -14.61 18.35
C ASN A 61 -2.71 -16.12 18.64
N ASP A 62 -1.94 -16.87 17.83
CA ASP A 62 -1.72 -18.31 18.02
C ASP A 62 -0.43 -18.65 18.83
N LEU A 63 0.30 -17.65 19.31
CA LEU A 63 1.63 -17.76 19.92
C LEU A 63 1.61 -17.47 21.43
N VAL A 64 0.87 -18.30 22.18
CA VAL A 64 0.73 -18.14 23.65
C VAL A 64 2.07 -18.30 24.38
N GLY A 65 2.46 -17.27 25.14
CA GLY A 65 3.67 -17.29 25.98
C GLY A 65 4.98 -17.19 25.19
N VAL A 66 4.93 -16.69 23.96
CA VAL A 66 6.09 -16.49 23.08
C VAL A 66 6.33 -14.99 22.93
N ASP A 67 7.41 -14.48 23.52
CA ASP A 67 7.76 -13.06 23.42
C ASP A 67 8.46 -12.76 22.07
N VAL A 68 7.68 -12.27 21.11
CA VAL A 68 8.10 -11.92 19.74
C VAL A 68 7.48 -10.61 19.26
N GLU A 69 7.02 -9.75 20.17
CA GLU A 69 6.22 -8.56 19.86
C GLU A 69 6.95 -7.61 18.89
N GLU A 70 8.23 -7.32 19.15
CA GLU A 70 9.04 -6.44 18.29
C GLU A 70 9.15 -6.98 16.85
N ALA A 71 9.39 -8.29 16.70
CA ALA A 71 9.49 -8.94 15.40
C ALA A 71 8.14 -8.98 14.67
N ALA A 72 7.04 -9.14 15.39
CA ALA A 72 5.68 -9.10 14.85
C ALA A 72 5.31 -7.70 14.35
N ILE A 73 5.65 -6.65 15.12
CA ILE A 73 5.43 -5.26 14.73
C ILE A 73 6.19 -4.93 13.44
N GLU A 74 7.46 -5.34 13.33
CA GLU A 74 8.24 -5.08 12.11
C GLU A 74 7.70 -5.87 10.90
N ALA A 75 7.29 -7.13 11.09
CA ALA A 75 6.61 -7.90 10.06
C ALA A 75 5.31 -7.24 9.60
N ALA A 76 4.47 -6.79 10.55
CA ALA A 76 3.23 -6.08 10.28
C ALA A 76 3.45 -4.76 9.52
N ARG A 77 4.46 -3.95 9.90
CA ARG A 77 4.84 -2.73 9.16
C ARG A 77 5.23 -3.03 7.73
N ALA A 78 5.99 -4.11 7.50
CA ALA A 78 6.44 -4.50 6.19
C ALA A 78 5.29 -5.05 5.31
N ILE A 79 4.36 -5.80 5.89
CA ILE A 79 3.12 -6.24 5.23
C ILE A 79 2.28 -5.03 4.80
N ALA A 80 1.95 -4.14 5.74
CA ALA A 80 1.14 -2.95 5.45
C ALA A 80 1.78 -2.05 4.38
N THR A 81 3.11 -1.97 4.36
CA THR A 81 3.87 -1.22 3.34
C THR A 81 3.74 -1.85 1.96
N TYR A 82 3.76 -3.18 1.88
CA TYR A 82 3.51 -3.89 0.64
C TYR A 82 2.06 -3.71 0.16
N ASP A 83 1.08 -3.81 1.07
CA ASP A 83 -0.33 -3.64 0.74
C ASP A 83 -0.62 -2.23 0.21
N ARG A 84 0.00 -1.19 0.80
CA ARG A 84 -0.09 0.17 0.25
C ARG A 84 0.41 0.29 -1.20
N VAL A 85 1.43 -0.50 -1.57
CA VAL A 85 1.92 -0.56 -2.97
C VAL A 85 0.92 -1.30 -3.85
N SER A 86 0.30 -2.37 -3.34
CA SER A 86 -0.78 -3.10 -4.01
C SER A 86 -2.00 -2.21 -4.26
N ASP A 87 -2.42 -1.41 -3.27
CA ASP A 87 -3.50 -0.42 -3.40
C ASP A 87 -3.17 0.63 -4.46
N ALA A 88 -1.91 1.06 -4.53
CA ALA A 88 -1.46 1.99 -5.56
C ALA A 88 -1.47 1.37 -6.97
N TYR A 89 -1.22 0.06 -7.10
CA TYR A 89 -1.45 -0.67 -8.34
C TYR A 89 -2.93 -0.72 -8.68
N ALA A 90 -3.79 -1.13 -7.75
CA ALA A 90 -5.25 -1.18 -7.96
C ALA A 90 -5.80 0.18 -8.41
N PHE A 91 -5.36 1.26 -7.76
CA PHE A 91 -5.70 2.63 -8.16
C PHE A 91 -5.17 2.98 -9.57
N ALA A 92 -3.95 2.58 -9.91
CA ALA A 92 -3.40 2.82 -11.24
C ALA A 92 -4.19 2.07 -12.33
N TYR A 93 -4.54 0.80 -12.08
CA TYR A 93 -5.36 -0.02 -12.98
C TYR A 93 -6.75 0.58 -13.18
N GLY A 94 -7.38 1.10 -12.13
CA GLY A 94 -8.69 1.79 -12.23
C GLY A 94 -8.66 3.10 -13.04
N ARG A 95 -7.49 3.67 -13.31
CA ARG A 95 -7.32 4.91 -14.11
C ARG A 95 -6.93 4.68 -15.56
N LEU A 96 -6.77 3.42 -15.98
CA LEU A 96 -6.47 3.11 -17.37
C LEU A 96 -7.65 3.54 -18.26
N ALA A 97 -7.37 4.21 -19.38
CA ALA A 97 -8.37 4.59 -20.41
C ALA A 97 -8.96 3.39 -21.18
N VAL A 98 -8.81 2.20 -20.62
CA VAL A 98 -9.39 0.95 -21.08
C VAL A 98 -9.89 0.29 -19.80
N PRO A 99 -11.20 0.11 -19.62
CA PRO A 99 -11.68 -0.69 -18.50
C PRO A 99 -11.09 -2.10 -18.70
N ILE A 100 -10.17 -2.53 -17.84
CA ILE A 100 -9.88 -3.95 -17.71
C ILE A 100 -11.13 -4.55 -17.07
N ARG A 101 -12.05 -5.00 -17.92
CA ARG A 101 -13.35 -5.54 -17.52
C ARG A 101 -13.13 -6.94 -16.96
N ILE A 102 -12.96 -7.03 -15.65
CA ILE A 102 -13.11 -8.31 -14.95
C ILE A 102 -14.62 -8.50 -14.77
N LEU A 103 -15.21 -9.37 -15.59
CA LEU A 103 -16.60 -9.78 -15.41
C LEU A 103 -16.67 -10.54 -14.08
N PRO A 104 -17.45 -10.07 -13.08
CA PRO A 104 -17.68 -10.89 -11.90
C PRO A 104 -18.36 -12.19 -12.32
N PRO A 105 -18.10 -13.31 -11.63
CA PRO A 105 -18.85 -14.53 -11.89
C PRO A 105 -20.34 -14.18 -11.76
N PRO A 106 -21.18 -14.61 -12.72
CA PRO A 106 -22.61 -14.34 -12.64
C PRO A 106 -23.13 -14.83 -11.29
N PRO A 107 -24.08 -14.10 -10.66
CA PRO A 107 -24.64 -14.54 -9.39
C PRO A 107 -25.22 -15.95 -9.55
N VAL A 108 -24.64 -16.91 -8.84
CA VAL A 108 -24.92 -18.35 -9.00
C VAL A 108 -26.34 -18.74 -8.54
N VAL A 109 -27.13 -17.78 -8.04
CA VAL A 109 -28.42 -18.00 -7.37
C VAL A 109 -29.60 -17.27 -8.00
N ALA A 110 -29.46 -16.68 -9.19
CA ALA A 110 -30.58 -16.04 -9.86
C ALA A 110 -31.07 -16.92 -11.03
N GLU A 111 -32.26 -17.49 -10.90
CA GLU A 111 -32.95 -18.16 -12.01
C GLU A 111 -33.69 -17.14 -12.87
N GLY A 112 -33.50 -17.20 -14.20
CA GLY A 112 -34.30 -16.43 -15.16
C GLY A 112 -33.95 -14.94 -15.30
N LEU A 113 -34.94 -14.14 -15.70
CA LEU A 113 -34.80 -12.72 -16.12
C LEU A 113 -34.19 -11.80 -15.04
N THR A 114 -34.30 -12.15 -13.75
CA THR A 114 -33.72 -11.39 -12.64
C THR A 114 -32.19 -11.46 -12.62
N ALA A 115 -31.61 -12.58 -13.05
CA ALA A 115 -30.17 -12.71 -13.26
C ALA A 115 -29.69 -11.78 -14.39
N LEU A 116 -30.48 -11.72 -15.46
CA LEU A 116 -30.19 -10.86 -16.60
C LEU A 116 -30.30 -9.38 -16.23
N GLU A 117 -31.33 -8.97 -15.48
CA GLU A 117 -31.44 -7.60 -14.98
C GLU A 117 -30.30 -7.21 -14.04
N ALA A 118 -29.90 -8.11 -13.13
CA ALA A 118 -28.76 -7.87 -12.25
C ALA A 118 -27.44 -7.72 -13.04
N VAL A 119 -27.23 -8.58 -14.04
CA VAL A 119 -26.07 -8.51 -14.94
C VAL A 119 -26.11 -7.23 -15.79
N MET A 120 -27.27 -6.84 -16.32
CA MET A 120 -27.43 -5.64 -17.14
C MET A 120 -27.26 -4.35 -16.33
N THR A 121 -27.73 -4.33 -15.09
CA THR A 121 -27.55 -3.18 -14.17
C THR A 121 -26.08 -3.02 -13.80
N LEU A 122 -25.41 -4.14 -13.48
CA LEU A 122 -23.98 -4.15 -13.21
C LEU A 122 -23.16 -3.72 -14.43
N LEU A 123 -23.55 -4.18 -15.62
CA LEU A 123 -22.92 -3.79 -16.88
C LEU A 123 -23.14 -2.29 -17.17
N ALA A 124 -24.35 -1.77 -16.93
CA ALA A 124 -24.66 -0.35 -17.13
C ALA A 124 -23.86 0.56 -16.17
N ASP A 125 -23.68 0.17 -14.92
CA ASP A 125 -22.83 0.90 -13.97
C ASP A 125 -21.34 0.83 -14.36
N GLN A 126 -20.88 -0.30 -14.92
CA GLN A 126 -19.52 -0.41 -15.48
C GLN A 126 -19.32 0.36 -16.79
N LEU A 127 -20.40 0.71 -17.50
CA LEU A 127 -20.36 1.50 -18.73
C LEU A 127 -20.43 3.01 -18.49
N LYS A 128 -20.74 3.47 -17.27
CA LYS A 128 -20.69 4.89 -16.93
C LYS A 128 -19.25 5.38 -16.97
N GLU A 129 -18.97 6.37 -17.82
CA GLU A 129 -17.66 7.02 -17.82
C GLU A 129 -17.42 7.69 -16.46
N PRO A 130 -16.27 7.46 -15.82
CA PRO A 130 -16.01 8.02 -14.50
C PRO A 130 -15.93 9.54 -14.61
N GLU A 131 -16.65 10.24 -13.72
CA GLU A 131 -16.71 11.70 -13.60
C GLU A 131 -15.36 12.34 -13.17
N ALA A 132 -14.30 11.54 -13.04
CA ALA A 132 -13.00 11.91 -12.51
C ALA A 132 -11.95 12.18 -13.61
N ALA A 133 -10.86 12.84 -13.20
CA ALA A 133 -9.71 13.27 -14.01
C ALA A 133 -9.39 12.35 -15.21
N PRO A 134 -9.03 12.93 -16.38
CA PRO A 134 -8.93 12.20 -17.64
C PRO A 134 -8.08 10.94 -17.49
N PRO A 135 -8.51 9.84 -18.11
CA PRO A 135 -7.86 8.56 -17.95
C PRO A 135 -6.44 8.60 -18.54
N LEU A 136 -5.55 7.78 -18.01
CA LEU A 136 -4.14 7.78 -18.42
C LEU A 136 -4.01 7.23 -19.83
N THR A 137 -3.16 7.87 -20.66
CA THR A 137 -2.73 7.28 -21.92
C THR A 137 -1.89 6.01 -21.66
N LEU A 138 -1.85 5.08 -22.62
CA LEU A 138 -1.05 3.84 -22.48
C LEU A 138 0.42 4.10 -22.09
N PRO A 139 1.15 5.08 -22.68
CA PRO A 139 2.52 5.37 -22.27
C PRO A 139 2.63 5.92 -20.84
N GLU A 140 1.67 6.75 -20.40
CA GLU A 140 1.66 7.28 -19.04
C GLU A 140 1.39 6.19 -18.01
N PHE A 141 0.48 5.27 -18.34
CA PHE A 141 0.19 4.10 -17.55
C PHE A 141 1.39 3.16 -17.45
N ALA A 142 2.05 2.84 -18.57
CA ALA A 142 3.27 2.02 -18.57
C ALA A 142 4.40 2.63 -17.72
N LYS A 143 4.56 3.96 -17.77
CA LYS A 143 5.53 4.68 -16.92
C LYS A 143 5.16 4.63 -15.43
N GLN A 144 3.87 4.67 -15.11
CA GLN A 144 3.38 4.53 -13.75
C GLN A 144 3.60 3.11 -13.24
N LEU A 145 3.28 2.07 -14.00
CA LEU A 145 3.56 0.67 -13.65
C LEU A 145 5.06 0.43 -13.42
N SER A 146 5.92 0.92 -14.33
CA SER A 146 7.38 0.81 -14.16
C SER A 146 7.89 1.46 -12.87
N THR A 147 7.24 2.57 -12.47
CA THR A 147 7.54 3.24 -11.20
C THR A 147 7.12 2.36 -10.02
N LEU A 148 5.89 1.83 -10.04
CA LEU A 148 5.36 0.95 -8.99
C LEU A 148 6.16 -0.35 -8.85
N ALA A 149 6.59 -0.95 -9.95
CA ALA A 149 7.39 -2.20 -9.94
C ALA A 149 8.73 -2.07 -9.20
N ARG A 150 9.29 -0.85 -9.12
CA ARG A 150 10.48 -0.58 -8.31
C ARG A 150 10.14 -0.53 -6.81
N TYR A 151 9.01 0.07 -6.45
CA TYR A 151 8.55 0.13 -5.07
C TYR A 151 8.12 -1.25 -4.56
N GLU A 152 7.42 -2.00 -5.40
CA GLU A 152 7.00 -3.37 -5.14
C GLU A 152 8.19 -4.27 -4.82
N ARG A 153 9.22 -4.32 -5.69
CA ARG A 153 10.43 -5.12 -5.43
C ARG A 153 11.05 -4.83 -4.07
N ARG A 154 11.10 -3.56 -3.67
CA ARG A 154 11.63 -3.14 -2.37
C ARG A 154 10.71 -3.54 -1.22
N ALA A 155 9.41 -3.27 -1.34
CA ALA A 155 8.42 -3.59 -0.30
C ALA A 155 8.31 -5.11 -0.11
N TYR A 156 8.27 -5.87 -1.20
CA TYR A 156 8.27 -7.32 -1.20
C TYR A 156 9.51 -7.89 -0.50
N SER A 157 10.70 -7.41 -0.87
CA SER A 157 11.95 -7.88 -0.25
C SER A 157 11.99 -7.58 1.25
N ARG A 158 11.50 -6.41 1.68
CA ARG A 158 11.38 -6.05 3.10
C ARG A 158 10.39 -6.96 3.82
N ARG A 159 9.19 -7.17 3.26
CA ARG A 159 8.17 -8.08 3.80
C ARG A 159 8.74 -9.49 3.99
N MET A 160 9.38 -10.05 2.97
CA MET A 160 9.97 -11.39 3.04
C MET A 160 11.09 -11.49 4.08
N ARG A 161 11.91 -10.45 4.24
CA ARG A 161 12.95 -10.42 5.27
C ARG A 161 12.35 -10.36 6.67
N ALA A 162 11.37 -9.47 6.89
CA ALA A 162 10.73 -9.28 8.18
C ALA A 162 9.99 -10.54 8.63
N LEU A 163 9.25 -11.19 7.72
CA LEU A 163 8.60 -12.47 8.00
C LEU A 163 9.60 -13.55 8.41
N ARG A 164 10.75 -13.67 7.72
CA ARG A 164 11.79 -14.63 8.14
C ARG A 164 12.39 -14.32 9.51
N GLN A 165 12.55 -13.03 9.83
CA GLN A 165 13.05 -12.61 11.15
C GLN A 165 12.03 -12.94 12.24
N PHE A 166 10.75 -12.74 11.96
CA PHE A 166 9.65 -13.16 12.82
C PHE A 166 9.65 -14.67 13.05
N ASP A 167 9.70 -15.47 11.98
CA ASP A 167 9.77 -16.95 12.09
C ASP A 167 10.97 -17.41 12.93
N ALA A 168 12.13 -16.79 12.73
CA ALA A 168 13.34 -17.08 13.51
C ALA A 168 13.19 -16.69 14.99
N ALA A 169 12.54 -15.56 15.27
CA ALA A 169 12.26 -15.13 16.64
C ALA A 169 11.29 -16.09 17.34
N VAL A 170 10.24 -16.53 16.65
CA VAL A 170 9.29 -17.55 17.15
C VAL A 170 10.00 -18.85 17.44
N ALA A 171 10.85 -19.34 16.52
CA ALA A 171 11.62 -20.57 16.73
C ALA A 171 12.56 -20.46 17.93
N LYS A 172 13.24 -19.32 18.10
CA LYS A 172 14.14 -19.05 19.23
C LYS A 172 13.38 -19.01 20.56
N ALA A 173 12.23 -18.35 20.60
CA ALA A 173 11.41 -18.23 21.80
C ALA A 173 10.83 -19.59 22.22
N LYS A 174 10.35 -20.40 21.26
CA LYS A 174 9.88 -21.78 21.54
C LYS A 174 10.99 -22.67 22.12
N ARG A 175 12.24 -22.54 21.66
CA ARG A 175 13.40 -23.28 22.21
C ARG A 175 13.77 -22.88 23.64
N ARG A 176 13.47 -21.65 24.05
CA ARG A 176 13.76 -21.13 25.40
C ARG A 176 12.72 -21.54 26.42
N ARG A 177 11.52 -21.92 25.99
CA ARG A 177 10.47 -22.42 26.88
C ARG A 177 10.83 -23.86 27.29
N PRO A 178 10.97 -24.16 28.61
CA PRO A 178 11.23 -25.52 29.05
C PRO A 178 10.07 -26.45 28.66
N PRO A 179 10.33 -27.72 28.32
CA PRO A 179 9.28 -28.69 28.08
C PRO A 179 8.53 -28.96 29.40
N GLY A 180 7.28 -28.52 29.49
CA GLY A 180 6.36 -28.86 30.58
C GLY A 180 6.52 -28.02 31.85
N VAL A 181 5.81 -26.90 31.91
CA VAL A 181 5.20 -26.36 33.14
C VAL A 181 3.74 -26.04 32.80
#